data_AF-P0C609-F1
#
_entry.id   AF-P0C609-F1
#
_cell.length_a   1.000
_cell.length_b   1.000
_cell.length_c   1.000
_cell.angle_alpha   90.00
_cell.angle_beta   90.00
_cell.angle_gamma   90.00
#
_symmetry.space_group_name_H-M   'P 1'
#
loop_
_entity.id
_entity.type
_entity.pdbx_description
1 polymer ?
#
loop_
_entity_poly.entity_id
_entity_poly.type
_entity_poly.pdbx_seq_one_letter_code
_entity_poly.pdbx_strand_id
1 'polypeptide(L)' 'MCLSLGQRCGRHSNCCGYLCCFYDKCVVTAIGCGHY' A
#
# COMPACT_ATOMS: atom_id res chain seq x y z
N MET A 1 6.43 11.81 -3.61
CA MET A 1 6.53 10.64 -4.52
C MET A 1 5.88 9.48 -3.81
N CYS A 2 4.86 8.85 -4.38
CA CYS A 2 4.23 7.67 -3.79
C CYS A 2 4.95 6.39 -4.28
N LEU A 3 4.77 5.29 -3.57
CA LEU A 3 5.44 4.01 -3.78
C LEU A 3 4.61 3.09 -4.67
N SER A 4 5.29 2.42 -5.61
CA SER A 4 4.68 1.45 -6.53
C SER A 4 4.49 0.07 -5.90
N LEU A 5 3.74 -0.80 -6.57
CA LEU A 5 3.51 -2.19 -6.17
C LEU A 5 4.85 -2.91 -5.88
N GLY A 6 4.93 -3.60 -4.74
CA GLY A 6 6.08 -4.35 -4.26
C GLY A 6 7.16 -3.52 -3.57
N GLN A 7 7.08 -2.19 -3.59
CA GLN A 7 8.03 -1.34 -2.88
C GLN A 7 7.77 -1.31 -1.38
N ARG A 8 8.83 -1.09 -0.61
CA ARG A 8 8.77 -1.06 0.85
C ARG A 8 8.10 0.23 1.33
N CYS A 9 7.07 0.12 2.15
CA CYS A 9 6.29 1.22 2.71
C CYS A 9 6.19 1.09 4.23
N GLY A 10 6.09 2.23 4.93
CA GLY A 10 5.80 2.24 6.38
C GLY A 10 4.35 2.62 6.72
N ARG A 11 3.62 3.18 5.76
CA ARG A 11 2.22 3.62 5.92
C ARG A 11 1.45 3.45 4.62
N HIS A 12 0.16 3.20 4.75
CA HIS A 12 -0.80 3.12 3.65
C HIS A 12 -0.73 4.33 2.71
N SER A 13 -0.66 5.55 3.27
CA SER A 13 -0.59 6.80 2.50
C SER A 13 0.69 6.98 1.67
N ASN A 14 1.73 6.15 1.87
CA ASN A 14 2.90 6.19 1.01
C ASN A 14 2.67 5.46 -0.31
N CYS A 15 1.74 4.50 -0.38
CA CYS A 15 1.49 3.70 -1.57
C CYS A 15 0.64 4.49 -2.59
N CYS A 16 0.94 4.34 -3.89
CA CYS A 16 0.20 5.06 -4.92
C CYS A 16 -1.19 4.48 -5.18
N GLY A 17 -2.19 5.35 -5.33
CA GLY A 17 -3.51 5.00 -5.85
C GLY A 17 -4.27 4.07 -4.90
N TYR A 18 -4.63 2.88 -5.39
CA TYR A 18 -5.37 1.86 -4.65
C TYR A 18 -4.45 0.84 -3.95
N LEU A 19 -3.14 1.08 -3.95
CA LEU A 19 -2.17 0.23 -3.27
C LEU A 19 -2.21 0.45 -1.77
N CYS A 20 -2.07 -0.64 -1.04
CA CYS A 20 -2.10 -0.66 0.41
C CYS A 20 -0.78 -1.15 0.99
N CYS A 21 -0.41 -0.62 2.15
CA CYS A 21 0.84 -0.98 2.80
C CYS A 21 0.60 -2.18 3.72
N PHE A 22 1.02 -3.35 3.26
CA PHE A 22 0.84 -4.62 3.94
C PHE A 22 2.19 -5.33 4.08
N TYR A 23 2.52 -5.81 5.28
CA TYR A 23 3.85 -6.40 5.56
C TYR A 23 5.00 -5.50 5.08
N ASP A 24 4.94 -4.20 5.42
CA ASP A 24 5.95 -3.22 5.00
C ASP A 24 6.05 -3.07 3.47
N LYS A 25 5.09 -3.53 2.66
CA LYS A 25 5.12 -3.43 1.19
C LYS A 25 3.81 -2.94 0.58
N CYS A 26 3.89 -2.16 -0.49
CA CYS A 26 2.73 -1.75 -1.24
C CYS A 26 2.19 -2.93 -2.05
N VAL A 27 0.96 -3.36 -1.76
CA VAL A 27 0.28 -4.47 -2.41
C VAL A 27 -1.11 -4.04 -2.87
N VAL A 28 -1.64 -4.72 -3.88
CA VAL A 28 -3.06 -4.63 -4.22
C VAL A 28 -3.87 -5.43 -3.22
N THR A 29 -4.87 -4.81 -2.63
CA THR A 29 -5.85 -5.48 -1.76
C THR A 29 -7.23 -5.37 -2.39
N ALA A 30 -7.97 -6.48 -2.46
CA ALA A 30 -9.33 -6.50 -3.02
C ALA A 30 -10.35 -5.69 -2.19
N ILE A 31 -10.07 -5.48 -0.90
CA ILE A 31 -10.95 -4.80 0.07
C ILE A 31 -10.57 -3.32 0.32
N GLY A 32 -9.52 -2.83 -0.35
CA GLY A 32 -8.92 -1.53 -0.04
C GLY A 32 -8.23 -1.48 1.33
N CYS A 33 -7.66 -0.33 1.65
CA CYS A 33 -6.77 -0.17 2.82
C CYS A 33 -7.53 0.02 4.14
N GLY A 34 -8.81 0.38 4.09
CA GLY A 34 -9.59 0.78 5.27
C GLY A 34 -10.08 -0.36 6.16
N HIS A 35 -9.71 -1.60 5.85
CA HIS A 35 -10.13 -2.80 6.60
C HIS A 35 -9.00 -3.41 7.46
N TYR A 36 -7.81 -2.78 7.50
CA TYR A 36 -6.63 -3.21 8.24
C TYR A 36 -5.99 -2.09 9.03
#